data_AF-A0A397UB65-F1
#
_entry.id   AF-A0A397UB65-F1
#
_cell.length_a   1.000
_cell.length_b   1.000
_cell.length_c   1.000
_cell.angle_alpha   90.00
_cell.angle_beta   90.00
_cell.angle_gamma   90.00
#
_symmetry.space_group_name_H-M   'P 1'
#
loop_
_entity.id
_entity.type
_entity.pdbx_description
1 polymer ?
#
loop_
_entity_poly.entity_id
_entity_poly.type
_entity_poly.pdbx_seq_one_letter_code
_entity_poly.pdbx_strand_id
1 'polypeptide(L)' 'MNILDITTMTWSTPTQSQSVRTYLDYTATLLPNGLIVYIGGQSGSSLNASLTDMAQIQIFDTISYTWSTKV' A
#
# COMPACT_ATOMS: atom_id res chain seq x y z
N MET A 1 -2.82 -4.44 -5.46
CA MET A 1 -1.72 -3.65 -6.05
C MET A 1 -1.26 -4.35 -7.32
N ASN A 2 -0.93 -3.60 -8.37
CA ASN A 2 -0.30 -4.14 -9.57
C ASN A 2 1.20 -3.80 -9.53
N ILE A 3 2.03 -4.71 -10.02
CA ILE A 3 3.48 -4.54 -10.10
C ILE A 3 3.87 -4.56 -11.57
N LEU A 4 4.61 -3.55 -12.01
CA LEU A 4 5.24 -3.51 -13.32
C LEU A 4 6.65 -4.09 -13.21
N ASP A 5 6.92 -5.19 -13.90
CA ASP A 5 8.29 -5.63 -14.15
C ASP A 5 8.86 -4.80 -15.30
N ILE A 6 9.83 -3.93 -14.99
CA ILE A 6 10.45 -3.03 -15.96
C ILE A 6 11.40 -3.74 -16.93
N THR A 7 11.80 -4.98 -16.65
CA THR A 7 12.66 -5.77 -17.54
C THR A 7 11.86 -6.33 -18.69
N THR A 8 10.65 -6.81 -18.41
CA THR A 8 9.74 -7.42 -19.38
C THR A 8 8.64 -6.47 -19.86
N MET A 9 8.49 -5.32 -19.19
CA MET A 9 7.40 -4.35 -19.41
C MET A 9 6.01 -4.97 -19.26
N THR A 10 5.86 -5.90 -18.31
CA THR A 10 4.60 -6.59 -18.06
C THR A 10 4.03 -6.27 -16.68
N TRP A 11 2.71 -6.14 -16.62
CA TRP A 11 1.97 -5.97 -15.37
C TRP A 11 1.60 -7.33 -14.78
N SER A 12 1.74 -7.46 -13.47
CA SER A 12 1.26 -8.60 -12.70
C SER A 12 0.48 -8.15 -11.48
N THR A 13 -0.46 -8.99 -11.03
CA THR A 13 -1.24 -8.76 -9.81
C THR A 13 -0.94 -9.90 -8.83
N PRO A 14 -0.03 -9.72 -7.88
CA PRO A 14 0.29 -10.77 -6.91
C PRO A 14 -0.92 -11.05 -6.01
N THR A 15 -1.08 -12.32 -5.63
CA THR A 15 -2.01 -12.72 -4.58
C THR A 15 -1.57 -12.08 -3.27
N GLN A 16 -2.41 -11.20 -2.72
CA GLN A 16 -2.15 -10.52 -1.45
C GLN A 16 -2.91 -11.25 -0.34
N SER A 17 -2.29 -11.34 0.85
CA SER A 17 -2.90 -12.03 1.99
C SER A 17 -4.05 -11.26 2.65
N GLN A 18 -4.21 -9.97 2.33
CA GLN A 18 -5.19 -9.09 2.95
C GLN A 18 -5.92 -8.23 1.91
N SER A 19 -7.23 -8.06 2.12
CA SER A 19 -8.02 -7.06 1.40
C SER A 19 -7.62 -5.67 1.86
N VAL A 20 -6.80 -4.97 1.07
CA VAL A 20 -6.40 -3.60 1.36
C VAL A 20 -7.64 -2.70 1.26
N ARG A 21 -7.91 -1.89 2.29
CA ARG A 21 -8.91 -0.81 2.17
C ARG A 21 -8.52 0.09 0.99
N THR A 22 -9.50 0.63 0.29
CA THR A 22 -9.25 1.66 -0.72
C THR A 22 -8.68 2.88 0.01
N TYR A 23 -7.38 3.11 -0.16
CA TYR A 23 -6.70 4.32 0.26
C TYR A 23 -6.43 5.20 -0.96
N LEU A 24 -6.56 6.50 -0.79
CA LEU A 24 -6.28 7.52 -1.81
C LEU A 24 -5.46 8.65 -1.16
N ASP A 25 -4.76 9.44 -1.96
CA ASP A 25 -4.07 10.66 -1.53
C ASP A 25 -3.02 10.49 -0.41
N TYR A 26 -2.45 9.29 -0.29
CA TYR A 26 -1.35 8.99 0.64
C TYR A 26 0.03 9.21 -0.02
N THR A 27 1.06 9.26 0.81
CA THR A 27 2.46 9.14 0.34
C THR A 27 2.95 7.70 0.53
N ALA A 28 3.81 7.23 -0.36
CA ALA A 28 4.43 5.91 -0.27
C ALA A 28 5.95 6.03 -0.46
N THR A 29 6.73 5.47 0.47
CA THR A 29 8.19 5.54 0.45
C THR A 29 8.79 4.14 0.55
N LEU A 30 9.62 3.75 -0.43
CA LEU A 30 10.39 2.51 -0.38
C LEU A 30 11.63 2.68 0.50
N LEU A 31 11.81 1.79 1.47
CA LEU A 31 12.97 1.73 2.34
C LEU A 31 14.02 0.73 1.82
N PRO A 32 15.30 0.86 2.19
CA PRO A 32 16.37 -0.04 1.76
C PRO A 32 16.17 -1.52 2.15
N ASN A 33 15.32 -1.79 3.14
CA ASN A 33 15.00 -3.14 3.60
C ASN A 33 13.85 -3.81 2.82
N GLY A 34 13.35 -3.19 1.75
CA GLY A 34 12.25 -3.75 0.95
C GLY A 34 10.86 -3.51 1.53
N LEU A 35 10.72 -2.64 2.53
CA LEU A 35 9.41 -2.21 3.02
C LEU A 35 8.97 -0.93 2.31
N ILE A 36 7.71 -0.86 1.90
CA ILE A 36 7.07 0.37 1.47
C ILE A 36 6.21 0.88 2.63
N VAL A 37 6.51 2.09 3.10
CA VAL A 37 5.77 2.77 4.17
C VAL A 37 4.78 3.74 3.55
N TYR A 38 3.52 3.61 3.94
CA TYR A 38 2.41 4.44 3.48
C TYR A 38 1.93 5.33 4.62
N ILE A 39 1.88 6.64 4.38
CA ILE A 39 1.56 7.65 5.40
C ILE A 39 0.43 8.55 4.91
N GLY A 40 -0.60 8.69 5.74
CA GLY A 40 -1.71 9.62 5.56
C GLY A 40 -2.72 9.20 4.50
N GLY A 41 -3.27 10.19 3.80
CA GLY A 41 -4.33 10.02 2.81
C GLY A 41 -5.71 9.85 3.42
N GLN A 42 -6.61 9.28 2.63
CA GLN A 42 -7.99 9.02 2.99
C GLN A 42 -8.37 7.57 2.71
N SER A 43 -9.25 7.02 3.52
CA SER A 43 -9.77 5.66 3.37
C SER A 43 -11.28 5.70 3.06
N GLY A 44 -11.72 4.83 2.15
CA GLY A 44 -13.12 4.74 1.73
C GLY A 44 -13.32 5.01 0.23
N SER A 45 -14.58 5.00 -0.20
CA SER A 45 -14.93 5.42 -1.57
C SER A 45 -15.01 6.94 -1.65
N SER A 46 -14.92 7.52 -2.85
CA SER A 46 -14.95 8.98 -3.08
C SER A 46 -16.16 9.69 -2.44
N LEU A 47 -17.28 8.99 -2.25
CA LEU A 47 -18.49 9.53 -1.63
C LEU A 47 -18.46 9.48 -0.09
N ASN A 48 -17.61 8.65 0.52
CA ASN A 48 -17.54 8.40 1.97
C ASN A 48 -16.08 8.29 2.45
N ALA A 49 -15.20 9.12 1.92
CA ALA A 49 -13.79 9.10 2.30
C ALA A 49 -13.60 9.77 3.67
N SER A 50 -12.85 9.13 4.56
CA SER A 50 -12.42 9.69 5.84
C SER A 50 -10.90 9.79 5.86
N LEU A 51 -10.36 10.87 6.44
CA LEU A 51 -8.92 11.01 6.63
C LEU A 51 -8.39 9.84 7.44
N THR A 52 -7.28 9.27 6.98
CA THR A 52 -6.57 8.20 7.69
C THR A 52 -5.98 8.78 8.99
N ASP A 53 -6.11 8.04 10.09
CA ASP A 53 -5.44 8.39 11.34
C ASP A 53 -3.92 8.34 11.14
N MET A 54 -3.21 9.42 11.45
CA MET A 54 -1.76 9.52 11.28
C MET A 54 -0.99 8.58 12.20
N ALA A 55 -1.61 8.02 13.25
CA ALA A 55 -1.04 6.96 14.05
C ALA A 55 -1.04 5.60 13.31
N GLN A 56 -1.89 5.42 12.30
CA GLN A 56 -1.96 4.18 11.53
C GLN A 56 -1.00 4.20 10.34
N ILE A 57 0.11 3.49 10.47
CA ILE A 57 1.11 3.34 9.42
C ILE A 57 0.91 2.02 8.70
N GLN A 58 0.50 2.09 7.43
CA GLN A 58 0.41 0.90 6.57
C GLN A 58 1.79 0.59 6.00
N ILE A 59 2.16 -0.69 6.01
CA ILE A 59 3.45 -1.18 5.53
C ILE A 59 3.20 -2.34 4.58
N PHE A 60 3.83 -2.29 3.41
CA PHE A 60 3.89 -3.39 2.47
C PHE A 60 5.29 -3.98 2.42
N ASP A 61 5.42 -5.29 2.57
CA ASP A 61 6.67 -6.02 2.38
C ASP A 61 6.78 -6.52 0.95
N THR A 62 7.77 -6.03 0.19
CA THR A 62 7.96 -6.38 -1.22
C THR A 62 8.52 -7.79 -1.45
N ILE A 63 9.02 -8.45 -0.41
CA ILE A 63 9.57 -9.82 -0.48
C ILE A 63 8.45 -10.84 -0.26
N SER A 64 7.67 -10.63 0.81
CA SER A 64 6.58 -11.55 1.18
C SER A 64 5.24 -11.22 0.53
N TYR A 65 5.12 -10.05 -0.11
CA TYR A 65 3.88 -9.50 -0.67
C TYR A 65 2.74 -9.39 0.35
N THR A 66 3.09 -9.06 1.60
CA THR A 66 2.13 -8.93 2.70
C THR A 66 1.95 -7.49 3.14
N TRP A 67 0.74 -7.19 3.62
CA TRP A 67 0.42 -5.92 4.28
C TRP A 67 0.42 -6.08 5.79
N SER A 68 0.81 -5.03 6.49
CA SER A 68 0.66 -4.90 7.94
C SER A 68 0.34 -3.46 8.33
N THR A 69 -0.28 -3.28 9.48
CA THR A 69 -0.52 -1.97 10.08
C THR A 69 0.30 -1.86 11.37
N LYS A 70 1.00 -0.74 11.53
CA LYS A 70 1.59 -0.33 12.80
C LYS A 70 0.73 0.80 13.38
N VAL A 71 0.47 0.70 14.69
CA VAL A 71 -0.23 1.70 15.52
C VAL A 71 0.69 2.12 16.65
#